data_AF-A0A9E3RFX3-F1
#
_entry.id   AF-A0A9E3RFX3-F1
#
_cell.length_a   1.000
_cell.length_b   1.000
_cell.length_c   1.000
_cell.angle_alpha   90.00
_cell.angle_beta   90.00
_cell.angle_gamma   90.00
#
_symmetry.space_group_name_H-M   'P 1'
#
loop_
_entity.id
_entity.type
_entity.pdbx_description
1 polymer ?
#
loop_
_entity_poly.entity_id
_entity_poly.type
_entity_poly.pdbx_seq_one_letter_code
_entity_poly.pdbx_strand_id
1 'polypeptide(L)'
;MLPNYFKILEITEDASEMEIKRAYRSKAKEFHPSENKAPDALDKFILVNEAYEILIHKNTHEIYLVDYNSTHDPLKYEVYYYWINKARTRAAQHAGLTMKEFLNSKFYKNTFVNSYPTLIAYLVIGILMLIAPFVTVVMIDVNNVGIVGILAVIFIAWPLGLYFFVQAASGFQMMRKYMH
;
A
#
# COMPACT_ATOMS: atom_id res chain seq x y z
N MET A 1 -8.25 -18.19 22.66
CA MET A 1 -8.99 -17.90 21.41
C MET A 1 -8.36 -16.69 20.75
N LEU A 2 -8.11 -16.74 19.45
CA LEU A 2 -7.49 -15.63 18.74
C LEU A 2 -8.43 -14.42 18.64
N PRO A 3 -7.89 -13.19 18.69
CA PRO A 3 -8.68 -12.02 18.38
C PRO A 3 -9.24 -12.12 16.96
N ASN A 4 -10.46 -11.62 16.76
CA ASN A 4 -10.99 -11.45 15.41
C ASN A 4 -10.34 -10.21 14.78
N TYR A 5 -9.34 -10.43 13.91
CA TYR A 5 -8.55 -9.37 13.28
C TYR A 5 -9.36 -8.56 12.26
N PHE A 6 -10.34 -9.18 11.59
CA PHE A 6 -11.27 -8.48 10.71
C PHE A 6 -12.09 -7.45 11.49
N LYS A 7 -12.61 -7.82 12.67
CA LYS A 7 -13.32 -6.90 13.57
C LYS A 7 -12.41 -5.82 14.14
N ILE A 8 -11.16 -6.13 14.48
CA ILE A 8 -10.19 -5.14 14.95
C ILE A 8 -9.93 -4.08 13.89
N LEU A 9 -9.78 -4.49 12.62
CA LEU A 9 -9.59 -3.58 11.50
C LEU A 9 -10.91 -2.99 10.96
N GLU A 10 -12.08 -3.44 11.44
CA GLU A 10 -13.41 -3.06 10.95
C GLU A 10 -13.58 -3.30 9.44
N ILE A 11 -13.16 -4.48 9.01
CA ILE A 11 -13.27 -4.95 7.63
C ILE A 11 -13.99 -6.29 7.60
N THR A 12 -14.44 -6.68 6.40
CA THR A 12 -15.04 -7.98 6.14
C THR A 12 -13.96 -9.04 5.89
N GLU A 13 -14.34 -10.32 5.94
CA GLU A 13 -13.42 -11.45 5.71
C GLU A 13 -12.95 -11.53 4.24
N ASP A 14 -13.73 -10.98 3.31
CA ASP A 14 -13.43 -10.85 1.89
C ASP A 14 -12.68 -9.55 1.53
N ALA A 15 -12.27 -8.78 2.53
CA ALA A 15 -11.59 -7.50 2.32
C ALA A 15 -10.30 -7.68 1.51
N SER A 16 -10.16 -6.84 0.49
CA SER A 16 -8.97 -6.76 -0.33
C SER A 16 -7.76 -6.25 0.46
N GLU A 17 -6.55 -6.54 -0.01
CA GLU A 17 -5.33 -5.96 0.58
C GLU A 17 -5.37 -4.43 0.65
N MET A 18 -6.02 -3.79 -0.32
CA MET A 18 -6.16 -2.33 -0.35
C MET A 18 -6.99 -1.83 0.82
N GLU A 19 -8.08 -2.53 1.14
CA GLU A 19 -8.95 -2.25 2.29
C GLU A 19 -8.23 -2.54 3.59
N ILE A 20 -7.54 -3.67 3.72
CA ILE A 20 -6.70 -4.01 4.89
C ILE A 20 -5.67 -2.89 5.17
N LYS A 21 -4.91 -2.49 4.15
CA LYS A 21 -3.91 -1.41 4.25
C LYS A 21 -4.54 -0.06 4.60
N ARG A 22 -5.72 0.25 4.05
CA ARG A 22 -6.46 1.49 4.33
C ARG A 22 -6.98 1.53 5.76
N ALA A 23 -7.62 0.46 6.22
CA ALA A 23 -8.13 0.31 7.57
C ALA A 23 -7.01 0.43 8.61
N TYR A 24 -5.90 -0.29 8.37
CA TYR A 24 -4.70 -0.19 9.20
C TYR A 24 -4.18 1.25 9.29
N ARG A 25 -4.02 1.96 8.16
CA ARG A 25 -3.53 3.35 8.18
C ARG A 25 -4.38 4.29 9.02
N SER A 26 -5.70 4.09 8.98
CA SER A 26 -6.66 4.91 9.74
C SER A 26 -6.53 4.63 11.23
N LYS A 27 -6.66 3.35 11.62
CA LYS A 27 -6.64 2.92 13.02
C LYS A 27 -5.27 3.09 13.68
N ALA A 28 -4.19 2.85 12.95
CA ALA A 28 -2.83 3.05 13.47
C ALA A 28 -2.56 4.52 13.82
N LYS A 29 -3.15 5.47 13.08
CA LYS A 29 -3.09 6.90 13.44
C LYS A 29 -3.96 7.20 14.65
N GLU A 30 -5.18 6.68 14.66
CA GLU A 30 -6.15 6.89 15.74
C GLU A 30 -5.64 6.42 17.10
N PHE A 31 -5.02 5.23 17.16
CA PHE A 31 -4.59 4.61 18.41
C PHE A 31 -3.13 4.87 18.78
N HIS A 32 -2.37 5.64 17.98
CA HIS A 32 -0.96 5.86 18.26
C HIS A 32 -0.74 6.56 19.62
N PRO A 33 0.05 5.99 20.55
CA PRO A 33 0.14 6.46 21.95
C PRO A 33 0.80 7.84 22.12
N SER A 34 1.55 8.29 21.11
CA SER A 34 2.11 9.66 21.09
C SER A 34 1.01 10.73 21.16
N GLU A 35 -0.11 10.53 20.47
CA GLU A 35 -1.21 11.50 20.37
C GLU A 35 -2.47 11.03 21.11
N ASN A 36 -2.73 9.73 21.18
CA ASN A 36 -3.84 9.15 21.92
C ASN A 36 -3.44 8.83 23.36
N LYS A 37 -4.08 9.49 24.33
CA LYS A 37 -3.82 9.33 25.78
C LYS A 37 -4.80 8.39 26.48
N ALA A 38 -5.67 7.71 25.75
CA ALA A 38 -6.55 6.71 26.33
C ALA A 38 -5.71 5.58 26.96
N PRO A 39 -6.14 5.02 28.10
CA PRO A 39 -5.38 3.99 28.80
C PRO A 39 -5.20 2.71 27.98
N ASP A 40 -6.07 2.48 26.99
CA ASP A 40 -6.07 1.33 26.09
C ASP A 40 -5.46 1.65 24.70
N ALA A 41 -4.93 2.85 24.48
CA ALA A 41 -4.38 3.26 23.19
C ALA A 41 -3.22 2.37 22.75
N LEU A 42 -2.30 2.05 23.67
CA LEU A 42 -1.16 1.17 23.39
C LEU A 42 -1.62 -0.23 22.99
N ASP A 43 -2.54 -0.82 23.75
CA ASP A 43 -3.05 -2.17 23.49
C ASP A 43 -3.78 -2.23 22.14
N LYS A 44 -4.62 -1.22 21.85
CA LYS A 44 -5.30 -1.09 20.55
C LYS A 44 -4.31 -0.91 19.41
N PHE A 45 -3.28 -0.10 19.58
CA PHE A 45 -2.24 0.08 18.58
C PHE A 45 -1.51 -1.24 18.30
N ILE A 46 -1.15 -1.98 19.34
CA ILE A 46 -0.51 -3.30 19.21
C ILE A 46 -1.43 -4.28 18.47
N LEU A 47 -2.71 -4.36 18.86
CA LEU A 47 -3.70 -5.24 18.21
C LEU A 47 -3.93 -4.88 16.73
N VAL A 48 -3.97 -3.59 16.39
CA VAL A 48 -4.14 -3.13 15.00
C VAL A 48 -2.93 -3.48 14.14
N ASN A 49 -1.72 -3.34 14.67
CA ASN A 49 -0.50 -3.74 13.97
C ASN A 49 -0.44 -5.26 13.80
N GLU A 50 -0.77 -6.01 14.85
CA GLU A 50 -0.86 -7.48 14.81
C GLU A 50 -1.85 -7.94 13.75
N ALA A 51 -3.08 -7.39 13.76
CA ALA A 51 -4.11 -7.70 12.79
C ALA A 51 -3.64 -7.43 11.35
N TYR A 52 -3.03 -6.26 11.12
CA TYR A 52 -2.50 -5.90 9.81
C TYR A 52 -1.42 -6.87 9.32
N GLU A 53 -0.43 -7.18 10.16
CA GLU A 53 0.68 -8.04 9.78
C GLU A 53 0.26 -9.48 9.51
N ILE A 54 -0.71 -9.99 10.27
CA ILE A 54 -1.24 -11.34 10.05
C ILE A 54 -2.08 -11.42 8.77
N LEU A 55 -2.94 -10.43 8.52
CA LEU A 55 -3.85 -10.46 7.37
C LEU A 55 -3.19 -10.08 6.04
N ILE A 56 -2.13 -9.24 6.05
CA ILE A 56 -1.53 -8.75 4.79
C ILE A 56 -0.60 -9.75 4.11
N HIS A 57 -0.15 -10.78 4.83
CA HIS A 57 0.72 -11.81 4.26
C HIS A 57 -0.08 -13.09 4.02
N LYS A 58 -0.17 -13.52 2.76
CA LYS A 58 -0.93 -14.71 2.34
C LYS A 58 -0.72 -15.92 3.23
N ASN A 59 0.54 -16.29 3.52
CA ASN A 59 0.86 -17.46 4.33
C ASN A 59 0.32 -17.34 5.76
N THR A 60 0.46 -16.18 6.41
CA THR A 60 -0.02 -16.00 7.79
C THR A 60 -1.54 -15.84 7.83
N HIS A 61 -2.14 -15.27 6.78
CA HIS A 61 -3.58 -15.14 6.64
C HIS A 61 -4.23 -16.53 6.47
N GLU A 62 -3.70 -17.39 5.60
CA GLU A 62 -4.20 -18.75 5.43
C GLU A 62 -4.13 -19.55 6.73
N ILE A 63 -3.00 -19.48 7.45
CA ILE A 63 -2.86 -20.12 8.77
C ILE A 63 -3.89 -19.56 9.76
N TYR A 64 -4.06 -18.23 9.78
CA TYR A 64 -5.03 -17.58 10.64
C TYR A 64 -6.48 -18.05 10.36
N LEU A 65 -6.86 -18.19 9.09
CA LEU A 65 -8.20 -18.65 8.69
C LEU A 65 -8.46 -20.12 9.09
N VAL A 66 -7.43 -20.98 8.96
CA VAL A 66 -7.52 -22.37 9.41
C VAL A 66 -7.75 -22.43 10.91
N ASP A 67 -6.99 -21.66 11.68
CA ASP A 67 -7.08 -21.65 13.14
C ASP A 67 -8.33 -20.93 13.67
N TYR A 68 -8.78 -19.86 12.99
CA TYR A 68 -9.98 -19.10 13.36
C TYR A 68 -11.25 -19.98 13.32
N ASN A 69 -11.31 -20.91 12.37
CA ASN A 69 -12.42 -21.84 12.20
C ASN A 69 -12.23 -23.18 12.93
N SER A 70 -11.11 -23.36 13.63
CA SER A 70 -10.76 -24.59 14.35
C SER A 70 -11.10 -24.48 15.83
N THR A 71 -11.52 -25.59 16.46
CA THR A 71 -11.66 -25.69 17.92
C THR A 71 -10.32 -25.90 18.64
N HIS A 72 -9.21 -25.96 17.91
CA HIS A 72 -7.87 -26.17 18.46
C HIS A 72 -7.29 -24.87 19.01
N ASP A 73 -6.50 -24.98 20.09
CA ASP A 73 -5.77 -23.83 20.63
C ASP A 73 -4.67 -23.39 19.65
N PRO A 74 -4.79 -22.20 19.02
CA PRO A 74 -3.83 -21.73 18.00
C PRO A 74 -2.44 -21.45 18.60
N LEU A 75 -2.43 -21.28 19.92
CA LEU A 75 -1.25 -21.24 20.78
C LEU A 75 -0.62 -22.64 20.96
N LYS A 76 -0.78 -23.57 20.02
CA LYS A 76 -0.08 -24.87 20.01
C LYS A 76 0.94 -24.99 18.88
N TYR A 77 0.87 -24.11 17.87
CA TYR A 77 1.82 -24.07 16.78
C TYR A 77 2.90 -23.01 17.03
N GLU A 78 4.13 -23.44 17.30
CA GLU A 78 5.27 -22.53 17.54
C GLU A 78 5.44 -21.48 16.43
N VAL A 79 5.14 -21.86 15.19
CA VAL A 79 5.21 -20.96 14.03
C VAL A 79 4.24 -19.80 14.18
N TYR A 80 3.01 -20.04 14.61
CA TYR A 80 1.99 -18.99 14.72
C TYR A 80 2.35 -18.00 15.83
N TYR A 81 2.76 -18.50 16.99
CA TYR A 81 3.28 -17.68 18.09
C TYR A 81 4.45 -16.79 17.67
N TYR A 82 5.35 -17.32 16.86
CA TYR A 82 6.48 -16.56 16.33
C TYR A 82 6.01 -15.33 15.56
N TRP A 83 5.01 -15.48 14.67
CA TRP A 83 4.48 -14.36 13.88
C TRP A 83 3.79 -13.31 14.76
N ILE A 84 2.96 -13.73 15.72
CA ILE A 84 2.32 -12.80 16.66
C ILE A 84 3.38 -12.03 17.46
N ASN A 85 4.33 -12.72 18.08
CA ASN A 85 5.33 -12.07 18.90
C ASN A 85 6.20 -11.11 18.08
N LYS A 86 6.52 -11.48 16.84
CA LYS A 86 7.21 -10.60 15.90
C LYS A 86 6.40 -9.34 15.57
N ALA A 87 5.09 -9.50 15.32
CA ALA A 87 4.20 -8.38 15.06
C ALA A 87 4.06 -7.45 16.26
N ARG A 88 3.85 -8.01 17.46
CA ARG A 88 3.78 -7.26 18.72
C ARG A 88 5.08 -6.51 19.00
N THR A 89 6.23 -7.14 18.78
CA THR A 89 7.53 -6.49 18.98
C THR A 89 7.71 -5.29 18.06
N ARG A 90 7.35 -5.44 16.78
CA ARG A 90 7.38 -4.34 15.81
C ARG A 90 6.39 -3.23 16.19
N ALA A 91 5.19 -3.59 16.62
CA ALA A 91 4.20 -2.65 17.09
C ALA A 91 4.69 -1.88 18.33
N ALA A 92 5.31 -2.55 19.30
CA ALA A 92 5.89 -1.91 20.48
C ALA A 92 7.03 -0.95 20.12
N GLN A 93 7.88 -1.31 19.15
CA GLN A 93 8.90 -0.41 18.63
C GLN A 93 8.28 0.84 17.99
N HIS A 94 7.23 0.67 17.18
CA HIS A 94 6.52 1.78 16.54
C HIS A 94 5.75 2.65 17.53
N ALA A 95 5.19 2.07 18.59
CA ALA A 95 4.53 2.78 19.67
C ALA A 95 5.48 3.70 20.44
N GLY A 96 6.78 3.37 20.50
CA GLY A 96 7.81 4.20 21.11
C GLY A 96 8.24 5.41 20.28
N LEU A 97 7.84 5.50 19.01
CA LEU A 97 8.16 6.63 18.14
C LEU A 97 7.20 7.80 18.39
N THR A 98 7.57 9.00 17.95
CA THR A 98 6.57 10.07 17.75
C THR A 98 5.69 9.75 16.54
N MET A 99 4.48 10.32 16.48
CA MET A 99 3.61 10.16 15.31
C MET A 99 4.34 10.54 14.01
N LYS A 100 5.07 11.66 14.01
CA LYS A 100 5.81 12.13 12.83
C LYS A 100 6.86 11.12 12.35
N GLU A 101 7.60 10.50 13.26
CA GLU A 101 8.60 9.48 12.95
C GLU A 101 7.94 8.20 12.46
N PHE A 102 6.86 7.76 13.12
CA PHE A 102 6.08 6.59 12.72
C PHE A 102 5.53 6.72 11.30
N LEU A 103 4.89 7.86 10.98
CA LEU A 103 4.36 8.14 9.64
C LEU A 103 5.46 8.21 8.56
N ASN A 104 6.69 8.53 8.96
CA ASN A 104 7.84 8.56 8.07
C ASN A 104 8.60 7.23 7.96
N SER A 105 8.25 6.25 8.79
CA SER A 105 8.87 4.93 8.77
C SER A 105 8.64 4.23 7.43
N LYS A 106 9.61 3.38 7.04
CA LYS A 106 9.48 2.52 5.85
C LYS A 106 8.23 1.63 5.94
N PHE A 107 7.91 1.16 7.14
CA PHE A 107 6.74 0.31 7.40
C PHE A 107 5.42 1.02 7.05
N TYR A 108 5.17 2.21 7.62
CA TYR A 108 3.94 2.95 7.37
C TYR A 108 3.82 3.38 5.90
N LYS A 109 4.91 3.88 5.30
CA LYS A 109 4.95 4.30 3.89
C LYS A 109 4.63 3.15 2.93
N ASN A 110 5.08 1.94 3.22
CA ASN A 110 4.83 0.77 2.38
C ASN A 110 3.37 0.27 2.41
N THR A 111 2.53 0.84 3.28
CA THR A 111 1.09 0.51 3.29
C THR A 111 0.35 1.19 2.15
N PHE A 112 0.84 2.31 1.62
CA PHE A 112 0.20 3.02 0.52
C PHE A 112 0.33 2.20 -0.76
N VAL A 113 -0.81 1.78 -1.29
CA VAL A 113 -0.91 1.20 -2.64
C VAL A 113 -1.26 2.32 -3.58
N ASN A 114 -0.66 2.36 -4.78
CA ASN A 114 -1.10 3.29 -5.81
C ASN A 114 -2.57 2.97 -6.14
N SER A 115 -3.47 3.93 -5.87
CA SER A 115 -4.90 3.76 -6.12
C SER A 115 -5.16 3.62 -7.62
N TYR A 116 -6.21 2.90 -8.00
CA TYR A 116 -6.61 2.71 -9.41
C TYR A 116 -6.69 4.04 -10.22
N PRO A 117 -7.23 5.15 -9.68
CA PRO A 117 -7.20 6.44 -10.36
C PRO A 117 -5.79 6.99 -10.63
N THR A 118 -4.82 6.72 -9.73
CA THR A 118 -3.42 7.12 -9.91
C THR A 118 -2.78 6.36 -11.07
N LEU A 119 -3.08 5.07 -11.20
CA LEU A 119 -2.58 4.24 -12.28
C LEU A 119 -3.20 4.62 -13.64
N ILE A 120 -4.49 4.95 -13.65
CA ILE A 120 -5.14 5.54 -14.83
C ILE A 120 -4.50 6.89 -15.18
N ALA A 121 -4.25 7.76 -14.20
CA ALA A 121 -3.61 9.05 -14.44
C ALA A 121 -2.23 8.87 -15.08
N TYR A 122 -1.43 7.89 -14.64
CA TYR A 122 -0.16 7.55 -15.27
C TYR A 122 -0.32 7.07 -16.73
N LEU A 123 -1.33 6.24 -17.02
CA LEU A 123 -1.63 5.86 -18.40
C LEU A 123 -2.00 7.07 -19.26
N VAL A 124 -2.87 7.95 -18.76
CA VAL A 124 -3.31 9.15 -19.49
C VAL A 124 -2.12 10.09 -19.75
N ILE A 125 -1.29 10.35 -18.75
CA ILE A 125 -0.08 11.18 -18.90
C ILE A 125 0.87 10.54 -19.91
N GLY A 126 1.08 9.22 -19.83
CA GLY A 126 1.88 8.47 -20.80
C GLY A 126 1.38 8.63 -22.23
N ILE A 127 0.06 8.47 -22.45
CA ILE A 127 -0.57 8.65 -23.76
C ILE A 127 -0.43 10.10 -24.26
N LEU A 128 -0.67 11.10 -23.41
CA LEU A 128 -0.52 12.51 -23.77
C LEU A 128 0.92 12.83 -24.17
N MET A 129 1.91 12.27 -23.48
CA MET A 129 3.33 12.46 -23.83
C MET A 129 3.72 11.80 -25.15
N LEU A 130 3.06 10.71 -25.55
CA LEU A 130 3.27 10.12 -26.88
C LEU A 130 2.63 10.94 -28.00
N ILE A 131 1.48 11.57 -27.72
CA ILE A 131 0.72 12.37 -28.69
C ILE A 131 1.31 13.79 -28.85
N ALA A 132 1.91 14.35 -27.79
CA ALA A 132 2.40 15.72 -27.76
C ALA A 132 3.32 16.10 -28.94
N PRO A 133 4.31 15.27 -29.36
CA PRO A 133 5.13 15.57 -30.52
C PRO A 133 4.33 15.70 -31.82
N PHE A 134 3.33 14.83 -32.05
CA PHE A 134 2.48 14.88 -33.24
C PHE A 134 1.63 16.15 -33.24
N VAL A 135 1.06 16.52 -32.09
CA VAL A 135 0.29 17.77 -31.96
C VAL A 135 1.17 18.99 -32.22
N THR A 136 2.41 19.01 -31.72
CA THR A 136 3.34 20.11 -31.98
C THR A 136 3.70 20.25 -33.45
N VAL A 137 3.86 19.14 -34.17
CA VAL A 137 4.14 19.13 -35.61
C VAL A 137 2.93 19.60 -36.43
N VAL A 138 1.71 19.27 -36.00
CA VAL A 138 0.47 19.66 -36.71
C VAL A 138 0.10 21.13 -36.44
N MET A 139 0.31 21.62 -35.23
CA MET A 139 -0.13 22.96 -34.82
C MET A 139 0.89 24.07 -35.10
N ILE A 140 2.18 23.74 -35.17
CA ILE A 140 3.23 24.71 -35.40
C ILE A 140 3.75 24.54 -36.82
N ASP A 141 3.82 25.65 -37.57
CA ASP A 141 4.48 25.65 -38.88
C ASP A 141 5.89 25.10 -38.71
N VAL A 142 6.15 23.94 -39.33
CA VAL A 142 7.41 23.19 -39.22
C VAL A 142 8.60 24.06 -39.59
N ASN A 143 8.38 25.08 -40.43
CA ASN A 143 9.39 26.04 -40.84
C ASN A 143 9.88 26.95 -39.71
N ASN A 144 9.10 27.17 -38.64
CA ASN A 144 9.46 28.04 -37.51
C ASN A 144 10.23 27.32 -36.39
N VAL A 145 9.99 26.02 -36.17
CA VAL A 145 10.61 25.25 -35.07
C VAL A 145 11.82 24.46 -35.55
N GLY A 146 11.82 24.06 -36.82
CA GLY A 146 12.85 23.21 -37.41
C GLY A 146 12.87 21.79 -36.83
N ILE A 147 13.55 20.89 -37.55
CA ILE A 147 13.65 19.46 -37.19
C ILE A 147 14.27 19.27 -35.79
N VAL A 148 15.24 20.12 -35.42
CA VAL A 148 15.93 20.05 -34.13
C VAL A 148 14.97 20.29 -32.95
N GLY A 149 14.04 21.26 -33.08
CA GLY A 149 13.05 21.52 -32.03
C GLY A 149 12.05 20.37 -31.87
N ILE A 150 11.64 19.75 -32.97
CA ILE A 150 10.76 18.57 -32.95
C ILE A 150 11.47 17.39 -32.26
N LEU A 151 12.74 17.14 -32.61
CA LEU A 151 13.53 16.09 -31.98
C LEU A 151 13.70 16.34 -30.48
N ALA A 152 13.96 17.59 -30.06
CA ALA A 152 14.07 17.92 -28.63
C ALA A 152 12.79 17.58 -27.84
N VAL A 153 11.60 17.86 -28.40
CA VAL A 153 10.32 17.51 -27.78
C VAL A 153 10.16 15.99 -27.67
N ILE A 154 10.51 15.24 -28.73
CA ILE A 154 10.46 13.77 -28.73
C ILE A 154 11.38 13.17 -27.66
N PHE A 155 12.64 13.61 -27.62
CA PHE A 155 13.65 13.09 -26.69
C PHE A 155 13.34 13.38 -25.22
N ILE A 156 12.49 14.37 -24.92
CA ILE A 156 12.02 14.66 -23.55
C ILE A 156 10.72 13.93 -23.26
N ALA A 157 9.73 14.02 -24.15
CA ALA A 157 8.39 13.52 -23.91
C ALA A 157 8.34 11.98 -23.87
N TRP A 158 9.05 11.29 -24.76
CA TRP A 158 8.96 9.83 -24.85
C TRP A 158 9.60 9.09 -23.67
N PRO A 159 10.79 9.45 -23.16
CA PRO A 159 11.32 8.83 -21.95
C PRO A 159 10.44 9.07 -20.72
N LEU A 160 9.87 10.27 -20.59
CA LEU A 160 8.93 10.58 -19.51
C LEU A 160 7.63 9.78 -19.66
N GLY A 161 7.08 9.69 -20.87
CA GLY A 161 5.90 8.89 -21.16
C GLY A 161 6.12 7.41 -20.84
N LEU A 162 7.26 6.86 -21.27
CA LEU A 162 7.67 5.48 -20.96
C LEU A 162 7.80 5.25 -19.44
N TYR A 163 8.37 6.20 -18.70
CA TYR A 163 8.42 6.12 -17.25
C TYR A 163 7.02 6.00 -16.63
N PHE A 164 6.06 6.83 -17.05
CA PHE A 164 4.69 6.75 -16.55
C PHE A 164 3.99 5.44 -16.94
N PHE A 165 4.23 4.91 -18.14
CA PHE A 165 3.75 3.58 -18.52
C PHE A 165 4.31 2.47 -17.64
N VAL A 166 5.60 2.51 -17.30
CA VAL A 166 6.23 1.54 -16.39
C VAL A 166 5.63 1.63 -14.99
N GLN A 167 5.34 2.84 -14.49
CA GLN A 167 4.67 3.03 -13.20
C GLN A 167 3.24 2.49 -13.21
N ALA A 168 2.48 2.75 -14.28
CA ALA A 168 1.15 2.18 -14.46
C ALA A 168 1.21 0.64 -14.50
N ALA A 169 2.07 0.06 -15.34
CA ALA A 169 2.19 -1.38 -15.53
C ALA A 169 2.61 -2.11 -14.25
N SER A 170 3.60 -1.60 -13.52
CA SER A 170 4.02 -2.17 -12.24
C SER A 170 2.92 -2.09 -11.18
N GLY A 171 2.16 -1.00 -11.13
CA GLY A 171 0.98 -0.87 -10.28
C GLY A 171 -0.13 -1.88 -10.63
N PHE A 172 -0.46 -2.04 -11.91
CA PHE A 172 -1.45 -3.03 -12.37
C PHE A 172 -1.01 -4.47 -12.10
N GLN A 173 0.28 -4.80 -12.29
CA GLN A 173 0.81 -6.11 -11.95
C GLN A 173 0.70 -6.41 -10.46
N MET A 174 1.03 -5.42 -9.62
CA MET A 174 0.87 -5.55 -8.18
C MET A 174 -0.59 -5.82 -7.81
N MET A 175 -1.54 -5.07 -8.38
CA MET A 175 -2.97 -5.31 -8.18
C MET A 175 -3.44 -6.68 -8.69
N ARG A 176 -2.95 -7.15 -9.84
CA ARG A 176 -3.31 -8.48 -10.36
C ARG A 176 -2.93 -9.61 -9.41
N LYS A 177 -1.79 -9.48 -8.71
CA LYS A 177 -1.40 -10.42 -7.66
C LYS A 177 -2.37 -10.43 -6.46
N TYR A 178 -3.20 -9.40 -6.33
CA TYR A 178 -4.16 -9.23 -5.24
C TYR A 178 -5.64 -9.40 -5.66
N MET A 179 -5.90 -9.73 -6.93
CA MET A 179 -7.25 -10.01 -7.46
C MET A 179 -7.51 -11.52 -7.67
N HIS A 180 -6.62 -12.38 -7.17
CA HIS A 180 -6.71 -13.85 -7.19
C HIS A 180 -6.27 -14.40 -5.82
#